data_AF-A0A9E3GVA5-F1
#
_entry.id   AF-A0A9E3GVA5-F1
#
_cell.length_a   1.000
_cell.length_b   1.000
_cell.length_c   1.000
_cell.angle_alpha   90.00
_cell.angle_beta   90.00
_cell.angle_gamma   90.00
#
_symmetry.space_group_name_H-M   'P 1'
#
loop_
_entity.id
_entity.type
_entity.pdbx_description
1 polymer ?
#
loop_
_entity_poly.entity_id
_entity_poly.type
_entity_poly.pdbx_seq_one_letter_code
_entity_poly.pdbx_strand_id
1 'polypeptide(L)'
;MTPVGPTSEMPLARVDPPWPGQPADGPGDGPHRTGAFPVPWTVLDAVGIVLWTLVAQLLVGVPMAALGFDASTPLEIGIALLAVESVTIVGILGWLRARGILSWRILGPVRPRWRHVGIGAGVGIAGFVLATVLPELIRRGLDIPPPPRQQILDFVATGDPGIWLVVLIVVLVAPFLEEVVFRGLLFQVLRRRLGLWPGIILSSVTFSIVHLELIDRPIQLAALLVLGAWLAGALDRTGSLVVPITAHALFNGVAIAATLGAPVAG
;
A
#
# COMPACT_ATOMS: atom_id res chain seq x y z
N MET A 1 -47.61 11.81 -39.95
CA MET A 1 -46.15 11.60 -40.09
C MET A 1 -45.45 12.69 -39.30
N THR A 2 -45.01 12.37 -38.08
CA THR A 2 -44.14 13.23 -37.26
C THR A 2 -42.71 12.70 -37.37
N PRO A 3 -41.68 13.55 -37.57
CA PRO A 3 -40.32 13.07 -37.74
C PRO A 3 -39.69 12.73 -36.39
N VAL A 4 -39.03 11.56 -36.33
CA VAL A 4 -38.24 11.10 -35.20
C VAL A 4 -36.92 11.89 -35.18
N GLY A 5 -36.63 12.57 -34.07
CA GLY A 5 -35.39 13.32 -33.86
C GLY A 5 -34.17 12.40 -33.66
N PRO A 6 -32.94 12.92 -33.82
CA PRO A 6 -31.73 12.12 -33.79
C PRO A 6 -31.47 11.57 -32.37
N THR A 7 -31.21 10.27 -32.28
CA THR A 7 -30.76 9.60 -31.07
C THR A 7 -29.44 10.20 -30.62
N SER A 8 -29.39 10.74 -29.40
CA SER A 8 -28.16 11.16 -28.76
C SER A 8 -27.25 9.94 -28.53
N GLU A 9 -26.26 9.75 -29.39
CA GLU A 9 -25.18 8.81 -29.11
C GLU A 9 -24.45 9.30 -27.85
N MET A 10 -24.51 8.52 -26.78
CA MET A 10 -23.64 8.76 -25.63
C MET A 10 -22.19 8.66 -26.11
N PRO A 11 -21.32 9.63 -25.79
CA PRO A 11 -19.93 9.56 -26.19
C PRO A 11 -19.33 8.28 -25.61
N LEU A 12 -18.91 7.37 -26.50
CA LEU A 12 -18.15 6.18 -26.16
C LEU A 12 -17.04 6.62 -25.20
N ALA A 13 -17.04 6.06 -23.98
CA ALA A 13 -16.00 6.33 -23.01
C ALA A 13 -14.66 6.12 -23.71
N ARG A 14 -13.83 7.17 -23.79
CA ARG A 14 -12.54 7.13 -24.49
C ARG A 14 -11.69 6.05 -23.79
N VAL A 15 -11.64 4.87 -24.37
CA VAL A 15 -10.82 3.75 -23.90
C VAL A 15 -9.38 4.16 -24.17
N ASP A 16 -8.55 4.26 -23.13
CA ASP A 16 -7.14 4.56 -23.31
C ASP A 16 -6.50 3.45 -24.16
N PRO A 17 -5.61 3.78 -25.12
CA PRO A 17 -5.04 2.80 -26.00
C PRO A 17 -4.28 1.72 -25.23
N PRO A 18 -4.23 0.48 -25.76
CA PRO A 18 -3.49 -0.62 -25.14
C PRO A 18 -2.02 -0.25 -24.95
N TRP A 19 -1.39 -0.92 -23.99
CA TRP A 19 0.03 -0.72 -23.73
C TRP A 19 0.87 -1.10 -24.99
N PRO A 20 1.95 -0.36 -25.32
CA PRO A 20 2.83 -0.72 -26.43
C PRO A 20 3.35 -2.16 -26.27
N GLY A 21 2.91 -3.08 -27.13
CA GLY A 21 3.33 -4.50 -27.12
C GLY A 21 2.43 -5.49 -26.37
N GLN A 22 1.24 -5.11 -25.91
CA GLN A 22 0.25 -6.10 -25.42
C GLN A 22 -0.50 -6.78 -26.58
N PRO A 23 -0.67 -8.12 -26.56
CA PRO A 23 -1.63 -8.79 -27.43
C PRO A 23 -3.06 -8.30 -27.13
N ALA A 24 -3.91 -8.21 -28.15
CA ALA A 24 -5.33 -7.98 -27.94
C ALA A 24 -5.93 -9.11 -27.08
N ASP A 25 -6.76 -8.77 -26.10
CA ASP A 25 -7.38 -9.74 -25.20
C ASP A 25 -8.16 -10.81 -26.00
N GLY A 26 -8.08 -12.08 -25.56
CA GLY A 26 -8.66 -13.23 -26.26
C GLY A 26 -10.18 -13.34 -26.08
N PRO A 27 -10.88 -14.15 -26.91
CA PRO A 27 -12.34 -14.12 -27.02
C PRO A 27 -13.15 -14.64 -25.81
N GLY A 28 -12.50 -14.96 -24.69
CA GLY A 28 -13.13 -15.56 -23.49
C GLY A 28 -13.24 -14.62 -22.29
N ASP A 29 -12.60 -13.46 -22.34
CA ASP A 29 -12.62 -12.50 -21.25
C ASP A 29 -13.88 -11.64 -21.38
N GLY A 30 -14.95 -12.06 -20.71
CA GLY A 30 -16.18 -11.26 -20.57
C GLY A 30 -15.85 -9.83 -20.12
N PRO A 31 -16.74 -8.85 -20.33
CA PRO A 31 -16.41 -7.43 -20.23
C PRO A 31 -15.88 -7.08 -18.83
N HIS A 32 -14.57 -7.12 -18.68
CA HIS A 32 -13.88 -6.63 -17.50
C HIS A 32 -14.18 -5.15 -17.45
N ARG A 33 -15.10 -4.76 -16.57
CA ARG A 33 -15.47 -3.36 -16.31
C ARG A 33 -14.31 -2.67 -15.61
N THR A 34 -13.27 -2.35 -16.38
CA THR A 34 -12.14 -1.43 -16.13
C THR A 34 -11.10 -1.79 -17.19
N GLY A 35 -10.59 -0.82 -17.95
CA GLY A 35 -9.48 -1.07 -18.86
C GLY A 35 -8.36 -1.79 -18.11
N ALA A 36 -7.95 -2.96 -18.59
CA ALA A 36 -7.08 -3.85 -17.84
C ALA A 36 -5.84 -3.10 -17.35
N PHE A 37 -5.55 -3.19 -16.04
CA PHE A 37 -4.34 -2.62 -15.48
C PHE A 37 -3.14 -3.16 -16.27
N PRO A 38 -2.27 -2.31 -16.84
CA PRO A 38 -1.21 -2.81 -17.70
C PRO A 38 -0.19 -3.57 -16.83
N VAL A 39 0.04 -4.86 -17.16
CA VAL A 39 1.01 -5.72 -16.47
C VAL A 39 2.09 -6.18 -17.45
N PRO A 40 3.01 -5.30 -17.89
CA PRO A 40 4.14 -5.66 -18.74
C PRO A 40 5.26 -6.43 -18.01
N TRP A 41 5.18 -6.59 -16.68
CA TRP A 41 6.16 -7.34 -15.87
C TRP A 41 5.71 -8.78 -15.58
N THR A 42 6.66 -9.61 -15.20
CA THR A 42 6.44 -11.02 -14.87
C THR A 42 6.27 -11.24 -13.36
N VAL A 43 5.86 -12.46 -12.98
CA VAL A 43 5.86 -12.87 -11.56
C VAL A 43 7.27 -12.80 -10.97
N LEU A 44 8.30 -13.14 -11.75
CA LEU A 44 9.69 -13.06 -11.32
C LEU A 44 10.14 -11.62 -11.06
N ASP A 45 9.70 -10.66 -11.87
CA ASP A 45 9.98 -9.24 -11.63
C ASP A 45 9.34 -8.78 -10.31
N ALA A 46 8.09 -9.18 -10.05
CA ALA A 46 7.41 -8.84 -8.79
C ALA A 46 8.04 -9.51 -7.57
N VAL A 47 8.44 -10.78 -7.67
CA VAL A 47 9.18 -11.48 -6.61
C VAL A 47 10.54 -10.83 -6.39
N GLY A 48 11.26 -10.46 -7.45
CA GLY A 48 12.53 -9.75 -7.36
C GLY A 48 12.41 -8.41 -6.64
N ILE A 49 11.33 -7.67 -6.90
CA ILE A 49 11.02 -6.41 -6.20
C ILE A 49 10.73 -6.64 -4.71
N VAL A 50 9.96 -7.69 -4.37
CA VAL A 50 9.69 -8.05 -2.97
C VAL A 50 10.97 -8.49 -2.24
N LEU A 51 11.80 -9.29 -2.89
CA LEU A 51 13.10 -9.69 -2.32
C LEU A 51 14.00 -8.47 -2.15
N TRP A 52 13.96 -7.52 -3.09
CA TRP A 52 14.67 -6.26 -2.96
C TRP A 52 14.17 -5.44 -1.77
N THR A 53 12.86 -5.35 -1.51
CA THR A 53 12.35 -4.67 -0.30
C THR A 53 12.91 -5.28 0.99
N LEU A 54 13.07 -6.60 1.06
CA LEU A 54 13.70 -7.27 2.21
C LEU A 54 15.21 -6.99 2.28
N VAL A 55 15.90 -7.05 1.14
CA VAL A 55 17.35 -6.76 1.06
C VAL A 55 17.64 -5.30 1.42
N ALA A 56 16.80 -4.36 1.00
CA ALA A 56 16.94 -2.94 1.31
C ALA A 56 16.91 -2.67 2.82
N GLN A 57 16.08 -3.40 3.58
CA GLN A 57 16.08 -3.32 5.04
C GLN A 57 17.44 -3.72 5.64
N LEU A 58 18.06 -4.79 5.14
CA LEU A 58 19.37 -5.24 5.60
C LEU A 58 20.50 -4.28 5.17
N LEU A 59 20.45 -3.78 3.93
CA LEU A 59 21.43 -2.86 3.37
C LEU A 59 21.47 -1.51 4.09
N VAL A 60 20.36 -1.12 4.73
CA VAL A 60 20.29 0.12 5.53
C VAL A 60 20.53 -0.20 7.01
N GLY A 61 19.84 -1.19 7.56
CA GLY A 61 19.88 -1.52 8.99
C GLY A 61 21.27 -1.93 9.48
N VAL A 62 22.00 -2.76 8.72
CA VAL A 62 23.34 -3.23 9.15
C VAL A 62 24.36 -2.09 9.19
N PRO A 63 24.53 -1.27 8.13
CA PRO A 63 25.44 -0.13 8.20
C PRO A 63 25.05 0.90 9.27
N MET A 64 23.75 1.18 9.43
CA MET A 64 23.30 2.13 10.47
C MET A 64 23.65 1.64 11.87
N ALA A 65 23.38 0.36 12.18
CA ALA A 65 23.76 -0.24 13.44
C ALA A 65 25.29 -0.22 13.66
N ALA A 66 26.07 -0.49 12.61
CA ALA A 66 27.54 -0.42 12.67
C ALA A 66 28.07 1.01 12.91
N LEU A 67 27.30 2.04 12.52
CA LEU A 67 27.58 3.45 12.79
C LEU A 67 27.06 3.92 14.15
N GLY A 68 26.44 3.04 14.94
CA GLY A 68 25.93 3.34 16.28
C GLY A 68 24.52 3.93 16.30
N PHE A 69 23.77 3.88 15.20
CA PHE A 69 22.33 4.18 15.24
C PHE A 69 21.61 3.01 15.91
N ASP A 70 20.93 3.28 17.03
CA ASP A 70 20.20 2.28 17.81
C ASP A 70 18.68 2.52 17.79
N ALA A 71 18.22 3.52 17.03
CA ALA A 71 16.81 3.89 16.92
C ALA A 71 16.20 4.29 18.27
N SER A 72 17.03 4.84 19.17
CA SER A 72 16.60 5.36 20.47
C SER A 72 15.87 6.69 20.38
N THR A 73 16.08 7.47 19.32
CA THR A 73 15.43 8.77 19.09
C THR A 73 14.49 8.76 17.89
N PRO A 74 13.43 9.59 17.89
CA PRO A 74 12.55 9.78 16.72
C PRO A 74 13.29 10.18 15.46
N LEU A 75 14.33 11.02 15.59
CA LEU A 75 15.11 11.45 14.46
C LEU A 75 15.88 10.28 13.83
N GLU A 76 16.51 9.44 14.64
CA GLU A 76 17.20 8.24 14.15
C GLU A 76 16.22 7.27 13.46
N ILE A 77 15.05 7.04 14.05
CA ILE A 77 13.99 6.23 13.44
C ILE A 77 13.56 6.83 12.11
N GLY A 78 13.30 8.14 12.07
CA GLY A 78 12.89 8.83 10.85
C GLY A 78 13.93 8.75 9.74
N ILE A 79 15.23 8.90 10.08
CA ILE A 79 16.34 8.74 9.14
C ILE A 79 16.40 7.29 8.63
N ALA A 80 16.26 6.30 9.52
CA ALA A 80 16.28 4.88 9.14
C ALA A 80 15.14 4.53 8.17
N LEU A 81 13.92 4.94 8.50
CA LEU A 81 12.75 4.74 7.63
C LEU A 81 12.95 5.41 6.27
N LEU A 82 13.37 6.67 6.24
CA LEU A 82 13.61 7.39 4.99
C LEU A 82 14.69 6.72 4.14
N ALA A 83 15.76 6.23 4.77
CA ALA A 83 16.85 5.54 4.09
C ALA A 83 16.36 4.20 3.49
N VAL A 84 15.59 3.40 4.25
CA VAL A 84 14.98 2.16 3.75
C VAL A 84 14.08 2.43 2.55
N GLU A 85 13.20 3.43 2.64
CA GLU A 85 12.31 3.81 1.54
C GLU A 85 13.08 4.30 0.31
N SER A 86 14.14 5.09 0.53
CA SER A 86 15.00 5.62 -0.54
C SER A 86 15.75 4.51 -1.28
N VAL A 87 16.37 3.57 -0.56
CA VAL A 87 17.07 2.43 -1.16
C VAL A 87 16.07 1.52 -1.88
N THR A 88 14.91 1.28 -1.28
CA THR A 88 13.82 0.53 -1.89
C THR A 88 13.40 1.14 -3.22
N ILE A 89 13.01 2.42 -3.23
CA ILE A 89 12.49 3.05 -4.44
C ILE A 89 13.55 3.19 -5.53
N VAL A 90 14.80 3.52 -5.19
CA VAL A 90 15.89 3.62 -6.17
C VAL A 90 16.15 2.27 -6.84
N GLY A 91 16.19 1.18 -6.06
CA GLY A 91 16.39 -0.15 -6.64
C GLY A 91 15.21 -0.61 -7.51
N ILE A 92 13.97 -0.33 -7.10
CA ILE A 92 12.78 -0.64 -7.90
C ILE A 92 12.75 0.16 -9.20
N LEU A 93 12.98 1.47 -9.14
CA LEU A 93 13.03 2.32 -10.34
C LEU A 93 14.18 1.90 -11.27
N GLY A 94 15.34 1.57 -10.72
CA GLY A 94 16.48 1.03 -11.45
C GLY A 94 16.13 -0.28 -12.17
N TRP A 95 15.49 -1.21 -11.47
CA TRP A 95 15.01 -2.48 -12.02
C TRP A 95 14.01 -2.26 -13.16
N LEU A 96 12.97 -1.48 -12.92
CA LEU A 96 11.92 -1.19 -13.91
C LEU A 96 12.49 -0.48 -15.14
N ARG A 97 13.47 0.42 -14.96
CA ARG A 97 14.17 1.10 -16.05
C ARG A 97 15.04 0.13 -16.85
N ALA A 98 15.83 -0.71 -16.18
CA ALA A 98 16.68 -1.71 -16.83
C ALA A 98 15.88 -2.71 -17.68
N ARG A 99 14.62 -2.96 -17.32
CA ARG A 99 13.70 -3.82 -18.04
C ARG A 99 12.87 -3.10 -19.12
N GLY A 100 12.98 -1.78 -19.25
CA GLY A 100 12.20 -0.97 -20.19
C GLY A 100 10.71 -0.85 -19.83
N ILE A 101 10.37 -1.07 -18.56
CA ILE A 101 8.98 -1.15 -18.06
C ILE A 101 8.53 0.15 -17.38
N LEU A 102 9.48 0.98 -16.93
CA LEU A 102 9.19 2.21 -16.19
C LEU A 102 8.26 3.16 -16.96
N SER A 103 7.09 3.45 -16.40
CA SER A 103 6.08 4.33 -16.99
C SER A 103 5.14 4.89 -15.93
N TRP A 104 4.58 6.07 -16.17
CA TRP A 104 3.52 6.67 -15.33
C TRP A 104 2.25 5.82 -15.20
N ARG A 105 2.05 4.86 -16.12
CA ARG A 105 0.85 4.02 -16.24
C ARG A 105 0.84 2.92 -15.17
N ILE A 106 1.95 2.76 -14.44
CA ILE A 106 2.04 1.94 -13.22
C ILE A 106 1.08 2.46 -12.14
N LEU A 107 0.69 3.75 -12.15
CA LEU A 107 -0.29 4.33 -11.22
C LEU A 107 -1.75 3.91 -11.51
N GLY A 108 -1.97 3.18 -12.61
CA GLY A 108 -3.24 2.57 -12.95
C GLY A 108 -3.79 2.98 -14.31
N PRO A 109 -4.77 2.21 -14.82
CA PRO A 109 -5.45 2.48 -16.09
C PRO A 109 -6.37 3.70 -16.01
N VAL A 110 -6.76 4.13 -14.81
CA VAL A 110 -7.61 5.31 -14.60
C VAL A 110 -6.75 6.48 -14.14
N ARG A 111 -6.93 7.64 -14.77
CA ARG A 111 -6.23 8.87 -14.37
C ARG A 111 -6.61 9.29 -12.93
N PRO A 112 -5.64 9.69 -12.10
CA PRO A 112 -5.88 10.31 -10.81
C PRO A 112 -6.89 11.46 -10.90
N ARG A 113 -7.88 11.46 -10.00
CA ARG A 113 -8.91 12.51 -9.88
C ARG A 113 -9.24 12.69 -8.41
N TRP A 114 -9.67 13.89 -8.02
CA TRP A 114 -10.11 14.20 -6.65
C TRP A 114 -11.21 13.27 -6.14
N ARG A 115 -12.07 12.75 -7.03
CA ARG A 115 -13.07 11.73 -6.67
C ARG A 115 -12.44 10.45 -6.09
N HIS A 116 -11.29 10.02 -6.61
CA HIS A 116 -10.58 8.84 -6.09
C HIS A 116 -10.01 9.09 -4.70
N VAL A 117 -9.60 10.31 -4.39
CA VAL A 117 -9.19 10.72 -3.03
C VAL A 117 -10.39 10.61 -2.08
N GLY A 118 -11.56 11.13 -2.47
CA GLY A 118 -12.78 11.02 -1.66
C GLY A 118 -13.23 9.58 -1.43
N ILE A 119 -13.18 8.72 -2.46
CA ILE A 119 -13.45 7.28 -2.31
C ILE A 119 -12.40 6.63 -1.39
N GLY A 120 -11.12 6.95 -1.59
CA GLY A 120 -10.02 6.47 -0.75
C GLY A 120 -10.21 6.84 0.72
N ALA A 121 -10.66 8.06 1.02
CA ALA A 121 -10.96 8.46 2.39
C ALA A 121 -12.07 7.61 3.02
N GLY A 122 -13.18 7.38 2.30
CA GLY A 122 -14.25 6.49 2.78
C GLY A 122 -13.78 5.04 2.99
N VAL A 123 -12.97 4.52 2.05
CA VAL A 123 -12.35 3.20 2.15
C VAL A 123 -11.38 3.13 3.33
N GLY A 124 -10.62 4.19 3.60
CA GLY A 124 -9.68 4.29 4.71
C GLY A 124 -10.37 4.24 6.07
N ILE A 125 -11.47 5.00 6.24
CA ILE A 125 -12.27 4.96 7.48
C ILE A 125 -12.87 3.57 7.72
N ALA A 126 -13.44 2.95 6.68
CA ALA A 126 -13.98 1.59 6.79
C ALA A 126 -12.87 0.56 7.08
N GLY A 127 -11.72 0.71 6.42
CA GLY A 127 -10.53 -0.11 6.64
C GLY A 127 -9.98 0.03 8.07
N PHE A 128 -10.02 1.23 8.64
CA PHE A 128 -9.65 1.48 10.03
C PHE A 128 -10.49 0.64 10.98
N VAL A 129 -11.83 0.69 10.85
CA VAL A 129 -12.70 -0.15 11.69
C VAL A 129 -12.37 -1.63 11.52
N LEU A 130 -12.23 -2.10 10.28
CA LEU A 130 -11.98 -3.51 9.99
C LEU A 130 -10.62 -4.01 10.53
N ALA A 131 -9.56 -3.23 10.34
CA ALA A 131 -8.19 -3.63 10.68
C ALA A 131 -7.74 -3.19 12.08
N THR A 132 -8.55 -2.45 12.84
CA THR A 132 -8.23 -2.11 14.25
C THR A 132 -9.23 -2.72 15.24
N VAL A 133 -10.54 -2.58 15.00
CA VAL A 133 -11.55 -3.02 15.97
C VAL A 133 -11.56 -4.54 16.07
N LEU A 134 -11.57 -5.26 14.94
CA LEU A 134 -11.61 -6.71 14.96
C LEU A 134 -10.35 -7.33 15.61
N PRO A 135 -9.11 -6.95 15.22
CA PRO A 135 -7.91 -7.44 15.90
C PRO A 135 -7.87 -7.10 17.40
N GLU A 136 -8.36 -5.92 17.79
CA GLU A 136 -8.44 -5.52 19.20
C GLU A 136 -9.47 -6.35 19.99
N LEU A 137 -10.62 -6.66 19.39
CA LEU A 137 -11.61 -7.56 20.01
C LEU A 137 -11.04 -8.98 20.17
N ILE A 138 -10.34 -9.49 19.16
CA ILE A 138 -9.65 -10.80 19.24
C ILE A 138 -8.60 -10.76 20.35
N ARG A 139 -7.76 -9.71 20.40
CA ARG A 139 -6.74 -9.54 21.44
C ARG A 139 -7.35 -9.59 22.84
N ARG A 140 -8.45 -8.85 23.07
CA ARG A 140 -9.17 -8.84 24.35
C ARG A 140 -9.80 -10.18 24.66
N GLY A 141 -10.41 -10.85 23.68
CA GLY A 141 -11.05 -12.15 23.88
C GLY A 141 -10.06 -13.29 24.14
N LEU A 142 -8.79 -13.11 23.78
CA LEU A 142 -7.69 -14.05 24.02
C LEU A 142 -6.81 -13.64 25.21
N ASP A 143 -7.17 -12.60 25.97
CA ASP A 143 -6.40 -12.05 27.09
C ASP A 143 -4.92 -11.75 26.74
N ILE A 144 -4.64 -11.42 25.48
CA ILE A 144 -3.29 -11.05 25.03
C ILE A 144 -3.01 -9.62 25.50
N PRO A 145 -1.90 -9.33 26.20
CA PRO A 145 -1.60 -7.97 26.65
C PRO A 145 -1.47 -6.99 25.47
N PRO A 146 -1.85 -5.71 25.64
CA PRO A 146 -1.68 -4.72 24.60
C PRO A 146 -0.18 -4.53 24.28
N PRO A 147 0.17 -4.24 23.03
CA PRO A 147 1.53 -3.93 22.66
C PRO A 147 2.03 -2.69 23.44
N PRO A 148 3.33 -2.62 23.78
CA PRO A 148 3.90 -1.41 24.36
C PRO A 148 3.69 -0.22 23.40
N ARG A 149 2.94 0.79 23.84
CA ARG A 149 2.78 2.07 23.14
C ARG A 149 3.71 3.17 23.69
N GLN A 150 4.46 2.84 24.74
CA GLN A 150 5.19 3.79 25.57
C GLN A 150 6.21 4.58 24.74
N GLN A 151 6.93 3.91 23.84
CA GLN A 151 7.94 4.55 22.99
C GLN A 151 7.40 5.74 22.18
N ILE A 152 6.23 5.60 21.52
CA ILE A 152 5.63 6.70 20.73
C ILE A 152 5.14 7.82 21.65
N LEU A 153 4.56 7.49 22.81
CA LEU A 153 4.09 8.46 23.78
C LEU A 153 5.25 9.24 24.41
N ASP A 154 6.36 8.57 24.71
CA ASP A 154 7.57 9.16 25.26
C ASP A 154 8.16 10.16 24.27
N PHE A 155 8.24 9.80 22.98
CA PHE A 155 8.72 10.69 21.92
C PHE A 155 7.88 11.95 21.76
N VAL A 156 6.57 11.86 21.99
CA VAL A 156 5.67 13.02 21.94
C VAL A 156 5.83 13.86 23.21
N ALA A 157 5.96 13.21 24.37
CA ALA A 157 6.14 13.89 25.65
C ALA A 157 7.46 14.66 25.74
N THR A 158 8.53 14.17 25.10
CA THR A 158 9.83 14.86 25.06
C THR A 158 9.86 16.06 24.12
N GLY A 159 8.86 16.21 23.24
CA GLY A 159 8.80 17.31 22.28
C GLY A 159 9.86 17.24 21.17
N ASP A 160 10.43 16.06 20.90
CA ASP A 160 11.45 15.87 19.89
C ASP A 160 10.89 16.16 18.48
N PRO A 161 11.44 17.13 17.72
CA PRO A 161 10.94 17.47 16.39
C PRO A 161 11.08 16.33 15.37
N GLY A 162 11.94 15.34 15.61
CA GLY A 162 12.11 14.14 14.79
C GLY A 162 10.82 13.31 14.66
N ILE A 163 9.88 13.43 15.60
CA ILE A 163 8.58 12.75 15.51
C ILE A 163 7.81 13.16 14.24
N TRP A 164 7.95 14.41 13.80
CA TRP A 164 7.26 14.89 12.60
C TRP A 164 7.82 14.27 11.32
N LEU A 165 9.12 13.94 11.30
CA LEU A 165 9.72 13.17 10.21
C LEU A 165 9.13 11.76 10.15
N VAL A 166 9.02 11.09 11.31
CA VAL A 166 8.40 9.75 11.40
C VAL A 166 6.95 9.80 10.93
N VAL A 167 6.15 10.76 11.42
CA VAL A 167 4.74 10.93 11.02
C VAL A 167 4.63 11.18 9.51
N LEU A 168 5.46 12.06 8.95
CA LEU A 168 5.48 12.31 7.51
C LEU A 168 5.72 11.04 6.70
N ILE A 169 6.69 10.22 7.12
CA ILE A 169 7.05 9.00 6.42
C ILE A 169 5.93 7.96 6.54
N VAL A 170 5.50 7.65 7.77
CA VAL A 170 4.49 6.62 8.06
C VAL A 170 3.12 6.97 7.47
N VAL A 171 2.73 8.25 7.44
CA VAL A 171 1.41 8.65 6.95
C VAL A 171 1.38 8.85 5.44
N LEU A 172 2.46 9.32 4.83
CA LEU A 172 2.43 9.72 3.41
C LEU A 172 3.42 8.94 2.54
N VAL A 173 4.69 8.89 2.92
CA VAL A 173 5.75 8.34 2.06
C VAL A 173 5.64 6.81 1.95
N ALA A 174 5.60 6.11 3.08
CA ALA A 174 5.52 4.66 3.12
C ALA A 174 4.22 4.14 2.46
N PRO A 175 3.01 4.65 2.78
CA PRO A 175 1.79 4.23 2.10
C PRO A 175 1.83 4.43 0.58
N PHE A 176 2.44 5.51 0.09
CA PHE A 176 2.59 5.71 -1.35
C PHE A 176 3.46 4.61 -1.98
N LEU A 177 4.64 4.36 -1.40
CA LEU A 177 5.61 3.41 -1.95
C LEU A 177 5.11 1.96 -1.82
N GLU A 178 4.61 1.60 -0.65
CA GLU A 178 4.04 0.28 -0.38
C GLU A 178 2.88 -0.04 -1.33
N GLU A 179 1.92 0.88 -1.54
CA GLU A 179 0.82 0.61 -2.47
C GLU A 179 1.30 0.48 -3.92
N VAL A 180 2.33 1.23 -4.34
CA VAL A 180 2.94 1.02 -5.67
C VAL A 180 3.52 -0.39 -5.78
N VAL A 181 4.27 -0.85 -4.77
CA VAL A 181 4.92 -2.16 -4.78
C VAL A 181 3.91 -3.30 -4.68
N PHE A 182 3.10 -3.30 -3.63
CA PHE A 182 2.22 -4.42 -3.32
C PHE A 182 0.97 -4.43 -4.18
N ARG A 183 0.39 -3.27 -4.49
CA ARG A 183 -0.91 -3.18 -5.17
C ARG A 183 -0.74 -2.83 -6.65
N GLY A 184 0.25 -2.01 -6.98
CA GLY A 184 0.58 -1.63 -8.35
C GLY A 184 1.34 -2.71 -9.12
N LEU A 185 2.29 -3.39 -8.47
CA LEU A 185 3.16 -4.36 -9.15
C LEU A 185 2.80 -5.81 -8.79
N LEU A 186 2.87 -6.18 -7.51
CA LEU A 186 2.70 -7.56 -7.06
C LEU A 186 1.25 -8.06 -7.24
N PHE A 187 0.27 -7.36 -6.66
CA PHE A 187 -1.14 -7.75 -6.76
C PHE A 187 -1.61 -7.86 -8.21
N GLN A 188 -1.22 -6.94 -9.09
CA GLN A 188 -1.66 -6.94 -10.49
C GLN A 188 -1.18 -8.18 -11.24
N VAL A 189 0.08 -8.57 -11.07
CA VAL A 189 0.59 -9.77 -11.75
C VAL A 189 0.00 -11.04 -11.17
N LEU A 190 -0.18 -11.12 -9.85
CA LEU A 190 -0.81 -12.28 -9.21
C LEU A 190 -2.29 -12.38 -9.59
N ARG A 191 -3.02 -11.25 -9.63
CA ARG A 191 -4.41 -11.18 -10.08
C ARG A 191 -4.56 -11.67 -11.51
N ARG A 192 -3.66 -11.23 -12.40
CA ARG A 192 -3.69 -11.60 -13.83
C ARG A 192 -3.34 -13.08 -14.06
N ARG A 193 -2.45 -13.65 -13.25
CA ARG A 193 -1.96 -15.02 -13.43
C ARG A 193 -2.77 -16.08 -12.68
N LEU A 194 -3.29 -15.74 -11.51
CA LEU A 194 -3.90 -16.68 -10.56
C LEU A 194 -5.36 -16.34 -10.23
N GLY A 195 -5.88 -15.20 -10.68
CA GLY A 195 -7.23 -14.74 -10.38
C GLY A 195 -7.33 -13.86 -9.12
N LEU A 196 -8.55 -13.40 -8.81
CA LEU A 196 -8.83 -12.43 -7.75
C LEU A 196 -8.33 -12.87 -6.39
N TRP A 197 -8.88 -13.97 -5.89
CA TRP A 197 -8.69 -14.38 -4.51
C TRP A 197 -7.25 -14.77 -4.21
N PRO A 198 -6.56 -15.57 -5.05
CA PRO A 198 -5.13 -15.81 -4.85
C PRO A 198 -4.30 -14.53 -4.93
N GLY A 199 -4.64 -13.61 -5.84
CA GLY A 199 -3.98 -12.31 -5.93
C GLY A 199 -4.09 -11.49 -4.64
N ILE A 200 -5.31 -11.36 -4.09
CA ILE A 200 -5.55 -10.67 -2.81
C ILE A 200 -4.75 -11.36 -1.70
N ILE A 201 -4.91 -12.67 -1.53
CA ILE A 201 -4.33 -13.40 -0.40
C ILE A 201 -2.80 -13.32 -0.44
N LEU A 202 -2.19 -13.67 -1.57
CA LEU A 202 -0.74 -13.74 -1.68
C LEU A 202 -0.09 -12.36 -1.54
N SER A 203 -0.63 -11.32 -2.20
CA SER A 203 -0.09 -9.96 -2.06
C SER A 203 -0.22 -9.42 -0.63
N SER A 204 -1.30 -9.74 0.08
CA SER A 204 -1.53 -9.30 1.46
C SER A 204 -0.67 -10.04 2.47
N VAL A 205 -0.44 -11.34 2.27
CA VAL A 205 0.50 -12.13 3.07
C VAL A 205 1.92 -11.59 2.90
N THR A 206 2.37 -11.35 1.67
CA THR A 206 3.69 -10.76 1.43
C THR A 206 3.81 -9.37 2.05
N PHE A 207 2.79 -8.52 1.89
CA PHE A 207 2.73 -7.21 2.54
C PHE A 207 2.90 -7.31 4.07
N SER A 208 2.20 -8.25 4.72
CA SER A 208 2.36 -8.45 6.15
C SER A 208 3.75 -8.97 6.54
N ILE A 209 4.33 -9.91 5.79
CA ILE A 209 5.61 -10.55 6.14
C ILE A 209 6.80 -9.59 6.04
N VAL A 210 6.78 -8.61 5.12
CA VAL A 210 7.90 -7.66 5.01
C VAL A 210 8.05 -6.75 6.23
N HIS A 211 7.04 -6.67 7.10
CA HIS A 211 7.06 -5.94 8.37
C HIS A 211 7.66 -6.83 9.48
N LEU A 212 8.92 -7.22 9.29
CA LEU A 212 9.62 -8.18 10.16
C LEU A 212 9.82 -7.64 11.59
N GLU A 213 9.82 -6.32 11.78
CA GLU A 213 9.84 -5.67 13.08
C GLU A 213 8.60 -5.99 13.93
N LEU A 214 7.53 -6.51 13.30
CA LEU A 214 6.30 -6.93 13.96
C LEU A 214 6.20 -8.45 14.13
N ILE A 215 7.28 -9.20 13.89
CA ILE A 215 7.27 -10.67 13.98
C ILE A 215 6.81 -11.19 15.35
N ASP A 216 7.15 -10.47 16.42
CA ASP A 216 6.74 -10.78 17.80
C ASP A 216 5.33 -10.26 18.15
N ARG A 217 4.62 -9.67 17.18
CA ARG A 217 3.30 -9.02 17.35
C ARG A 217 2.28 -9.62 16.38
N PRO A 218 1.87 -10.90 16.55
CA PRO A 218 1.06 -11.62 15.58
C PRO A 218 -0.31 -10.99 15.30
N ILE A 219 -0.91 -10.33 16.29
CA ILE A 219 -2.18 -9.60 16.11
C ILE A 219 -2.01 -8.40 15.16
N GLN A 220 -0.86 -7.72 15.21
CA GLN A 220 -0.57 -6.60 14.31
C GLN A 220 -0.26 -7.09 12.89
N LEU A 221 0.47 -8.20 12.75
CA LEU A 221 0.64 -8.85 11.44
C LEU A 221 -0.70 -9.27 10.83
N ALA A 222 -1.59 -9.86 11.64
CA ALA A 222 -2.95 -10.19 11.18
C ALA A 222 -3.73 -8.94 10.75
N ALA A 223 -3.60 -7.82 11.46
CA ALA A 223 -4.19 -6.54 11.08
C ALA A 223 -3.64 -6.03 9.73
N LEU A 224 -2.33 -6.14 9.49
CA LEU A 224 -1.71 -5.78 8.21
C LEU A 224 -2.18 -6.68 7.06
N LEU A 225 -2.38 -7.98 7.31
CA LEU A 225 -2.96 -8.88 6.32
C LEU A 225 -4.39 -8.45 5.94
N VAL A 226 -5.22 -8.12 6.93
CA VAL A 226 -6.59 -7.64 6.73
C VAL A 226 -6.61 -6.30 5.99
N LEU A 227 -5.80 -5.34 6.41
CA LEU A 227 -5.62 -4.05 5.72
C LEU A 227 -5.19 -4.30 4.28
N GLY A 228 -4.21 -5.17 4.07
CA GLY A 228 -3.69 -5.43 2.75
C GLY A 228 -4.72 -6.03 1.80
N ALA A 229 -5.56 -6.93 2.31
CA ALA A 229 -6.64 -7.53 1.55
C ALA A 229 -7.73 -6.50 1.22
N TRP A 230 -8.03 -5.61 2.17
CA TRP A 230 -8.98 -4.51 2.00
C TRP A 230 -8.53 -3.55 0.89
N LEU A 231 -7.27 -3.14 0.91
CA LEU A 231 -6.69 -2.23 -0.09
C LEU A 231 -6.61 -2.88 -1.49
N ALA A 232 -6.25 -4.16 -1.57
CA ALA A 232 -6.26 -4.91 -2.83
C ALA A 232 -7.68 -4.99 -3.43
N GLY A 233 -8.69 -5.28 -2.61
CA GLY A 233 -10.09 -5.27 -3.05
C GLY A 233 -10.58 -3.88 -3.46
N ALA A 234 -10.13 -2.82 -2.79
CA ALA A 234 -10.43 -1.45 -3.18
C ALA A 234 -9.81 -1.09 -4.54
N LEU A 235 -8.57 -1.52 -4.80
CA LEU A 235 -7.94 -1.32 -6.10
C LEU A 235 -8.67 -2.11 -7.19
N ASP A 236 -8.99 -3.38 -6.97
CA ASP A 236 -9.68 -4.22 -7.96
C ASP A 236 -11.02 -3.61 -8.40
N ARG A 237 -11.77 -3.01 -7.45
CA ARG A 237 -13.05 -2.36 -7.75
C ARG A 237 -12.92 -0.99 -8.42
N THR A 238 -11.81 -0.28 -8.20
CA THR A 238 -11.69 1.12 -8.63
C THR A 238 -10.74 1.33 -9.81
N GLY A 239 -9.81 0.42 -10.04
CA GLY A 239 -8.79 0.52 -11.08
C GLY A 239 -7.82 1.71 -10.91
N SER A 240 -7.74 2.31 -9.73
CA SER A 240 -6.92 3.50 -9.46
C SER A 240 -6.13 3.34 -8.18
N LEU A 241 -4.79 3.39 -8.24
CA LEU A 241 -3.94 3.30 -7.05
C LEU A 241 -4.09 4.48 -6.09
N VAL A 242 -4.61 5.61 -6.54
CA VAL A 242 -4.93 6.75 -5.66
C VAL A 242 -5.88 6.33 -4.53
N VAL A 243 -6.79 5.38 -4.79
CA VAL A 243 -7.77 4.92 -3.79
C VAL A 243 -7.07 4.20 -2.63
N PRO A 244 -6.32 3.10 -2.83
CA PRO A 244 -5.62 2.44 -1.74
C PRO A 244 -4.52 3.32 -1.12
N ILE A 245 -3.80 4.16 -1.89
CA ILE A 245 -2.80 5.09 -1.33
C ILE A 245 -3.46 6.03 -0.32
N THR A 246 -4.56 6.68 -0.70
CA THR A 246 -5.27 7.62 0.18
C THR A 246 -5.89 6.88 1.37
N ALA A 247 -6.45 5.69 1.15
CA ALA A 247 -7.05 4.88 2.20
C ALA A 247 -6.01 4.44 3.25
N HIS A 248 -4.83 4.02 2.80
CA HIS A 248 -3.73 3.59 3.65
C HIS A 248 -3.12 4.77 4.42
N ALA A 249 -2.86 5.89 3.74
CA ALA A 249 -2.41 7.12 4.38
C ALA A 249 -3.38 7.58 5.48
N LEU A 250 -4.69 7.56 5.20
CA LEU A 250 -5.70 7.91 6.19
C LEU A 250 -5.76 6.91 7.34
N PHE A 251 -5.65 5.60 7.06
CA PHE A 251 -5.57 4.57 8.08
C PHE A 251 -4.42 4.84 9.06
N ASN A 252 -3.21 5.08 8.55
CA ASN A 252 -2.04 5.39 9.37
C ASN A 252 -2.20 6.70 10.14
N GLY A 253 -2.73 7.74 9.49
CA GLY A 253 -2.99 9.03 10.13
C GLY A 253 -3.99 8.94 11.29
N VAL A 254 -5.09 8.21 11.11
CA VAL A 254 -6.09 7.98 12.16
C VAL A 254 -5.50 7.12 13.28
N ALA A 255 -4.72 6.09 12.95
CA ALA A 255 -4.05 5.25 13.95
C ALA A 255 -3.10 6.08 14.83
N ILE A 256 -2.25 6.92 14.23
CA ILE A 256 -1.36 7.83 14.96
C ILE A 256 -2.18 8.79 15.82
N ALA A 257 -3.19 9.46 15.25
CA ALA A 257 -4.02 10.40 16.00
C ALA A 257 -4.72 9.73 17.20
N ALA A 258 -5.18 8.47 17.03
CA ALA A 258 -5.79 7.70 18.11
C ALA A 258 -4.77 7.33 19.19
N THR A 259 -3.52 6.99 18.82
CA THR A 259 -2.44 6.74 19.79
C THR A 259 -2.13 8.00 20.60
N LEU A 260 -2.08 9.17 19.96
CA LEU A 260 -1.78 10.45 20.61
C LEU A 260 -2.94 10.98 21.49
N GLY A 261 -4.19 10.73 21.10
CA GLY A 261 -5.37 11.21 21.81
C GLY A 261 -5.85 10.30 22.94
N ALA A 262 -5.37 9.06 23.03
CA ALA A 262 -5.80 8.11 24.06
C ALA A 262 -5.12 8.42 25.42
N PRO A 263 -5.88 8.51 26.54
CA PRO A 263 -5.30 8.76 27.84
C PRO A 263 -4.27 7.66 28.20
N VAL A 264 -3.15 8.08 28.78
CA VAL A 264 -2.16 7.18 29.36
C VAL A 264 -2.79 6.61 30.63
N ALA A 265 -3.15 5.32 30.62
CA ALA A 265 -3.47 4.63 31.85
C ALA A 265 -2.17 4.56 32.66
N GLY A 266 -2.12 5.33 33.76
CA GLY A 266 -1.03 5.29 34.74
C GLY A 266 -1.07 4.04 35.60
#